data_AF-A0AA49FIS7-F1
#
_entry.id   AF-A0AA49FIS7-F1
#
_cell.length_a   1.000
_cell.length_b   1.000
_cell.length_c   1.000
_cell.angle_alpha   90.00
_cell.angle_beta   90.00
_cell.angle_gamma   90.00
#
_symmetry.space_group_name_H-M   'P 1'
#
loop_
_entity.id
_entity.type
_entity.pdbx_description
1 polymer ?
#
loop_
_entity_poly.entity_id
_entity_poly.type
_entity_poly.pdbx_seq_one_letter_code
_entity_poly.pdbx_strand_id
1 'polypeptide(L)'
;MESIAIREGVAKSLEITAEHFLETYHKKARFFIYNSKNLSPLESFSSDAGINVMVINVQAFAARGADNRRIYDVLDDFQSRRPIDVISANRPILY
;
A
#
# COMPACT_ATOMS: atom_id res chain seq x y z
N MET A 1 11.88 6.88 19.28
CA MET A 1 12.91 6.80 18.23
C MET A 1 12.96 5.38 17.65
N GLU A 2 11.80 4.78 17.34
CA GLU A 2 11.68 3.36 16.94
C GLU A 2 11.27 3.14 15.47
N SER A 3 11.20 4.19 14.64
CA SER A 3 10.66 4.06 13.27
C SER A 3 11.61 4.40 12.12
N ILE A 4 12.79 4.98 12.37
CA ILE A 4 13.69 5.39 11.28
C ILE A 4 14.40 4.17 10.69
N ALA A 5 15.00 3.33 11.54
CA ALA A 5 15.76 2.15 11.09
C ALA A 5 14.90 1.12 10.34
N ILE A 6 13.65 0.88 10.79
CA ILE A 6 12.73 -0.05 10.10
C ILE A 6 12.28 0.54 8.77
N ARG A 7 12.03 1.86 8.71
CA ARG A 7 11.67 2.53 7.44
C ARG A 7 12.82 2.46 6.44
N GLU A 8 14.07 2.67 6.86
CA GLU A 8 15.23 2.57 5.96
C GLU A 8 15.47 1.13 5.51
N GLY A 9 15.40 0.15 6.41
CA GLY A 9 15.59 -1.26 6.06
C GLY A 9 14.51 -1.78 5.09
N VAL A 10 13.26 -1.40 5.33
CA VAL A 10 12.13 -1.77 4.45
C VAL A 10 12.21 -1.02 3.12
N ALA A 11 12.48 0.29 3.12
CA ALA A 11 12.62 1.06 1.89
C ALA A 11 13.75 0.53 1.01
N LYS A 12 14.92 0.25 1.59
CA LYS A 12 16.08 -0.29 0.85
C LYS A 12 15.80 -1.69 0.30
N SER A 13 15.11 -2.54 1.07
CA SER A 13 14.70 -3.86 0.60
C SER A 13 13.70 -3.77 -0.56
N LEU A 14 12.75 -2.83 -0.50
CA LEU A 14 11.78 -2.59 -1.56
C LEU A 14 12.43 -2.00 -2.82
N GLU A 15 13.44 -1.15 -2.66
CA GLU A 15 14.18 -0.54 -3.77
C GLU A 15 14.99 -1.60 -4.53
N ILE A 16 15.74 -2.44 -3.82
CA ILE A 16 16.45 -3.59 -4.39
C ILE A 16 15.47 -4.56 -5.07
N THR A 17 14.33 -4.80 -4.43
CA THR A 17 13.26 -5.66 -4.99
C THR A 17 12.73 -5.04 -6.28
N ALA A 18 12.46 -3.74 -6.32
CA ALA A 18 11.95 -3.07 -7.52
C ALA A 18 12.94 -3.10 -8.69
N GLU A 19 14.23 -2.96 -8.42
CA GLU A 19 15.29 -3.11 -9.41
C GLU A 19 15.36 -4.55 -9.94
N HIS A 20 15.28 -5.54 -9.05
CA HIS A 20 15.27 -6.95 -9.43
C HIS A 20 14.04 -7.35 -10.27
N PHE A 21 12.85 -6.81 -9.95
CA PHE A 21 11.64 -7.00 -10.74
C PHE A 21 11.75 -6.35 -12.12
N LEU A 22 12.36 -5.16 -12.20
CA LEU A 22 12.62 -4.49 -13.47
C LEU A 22 13.59 -5.31 -14.34
N GLU A 23 14.66 -5.82 -13.76
CA GLU A 23 15.66 -6.62 -14.49
C GLU A 23 15.10 -7.98 -14.93
N THR A 24 14.33 -8.65 -14.06
CA THR A 24 13.80 -10.01 -14.32
C THR A 24 12.56 -9.99 -15.20
N TYR A 25 11.65 -9.03 -15.00
CA TYR A 25 10.33 -9.01 -15.64
C TYR A 25 10.13 -7.84 -16.60
N HIS A 26 11.14 -6.97 -16.80
CA HIS A 26 11.02 -5.71 -17.55
C HIS A 26 9.86 -4.82 -17.07
N LYS A 27 9.42 -5.03 -15.83
CA LYS A 27 8.32 -4.30 -15.20
C LYS A 27 8.82 -3.72 -13.89
N LYS A 28 8.85 -2.39 -13.82
CA LYS A 28 9.25 -1.69 -12.59
C LYS A 28 8.18 -1.92 -11.53
N ALA A 29 8.52 -2.66 -10.48
CA ALA A 29 7.61 -2.81 -9.35
C ALA A 29 7.49 -1.46 -8.62
N ARG A 30 6.27 -0.96 -8.47
CA ARG A 30 6.00 0.23 -7.68
C ARG A 30 5.64 -0.20 -6.27
N PHE A 31 6.21 0.45 -5.28
CA PHE A 31 5.89 0.18 -3.90
C PHE A 31 5.50 1.46 -3.17
N PHE A 32 4.57 1.34 -2.23
CA PHE A 32 4.18 2.46 -1.37
C PHE A 32 3.80 1.95 0.01
N ILE A 33 3.98 2.82 1.01
CA ILE A 33 3.53 2.57 2.37
C ILE A 33 2.12 3.10 2.50
N TYR A 34 1.18 2.25 2.94
CA TYR A 34 -0.18 2.68 3.19
C TYR A 34 -0.22 3.73 4.31
N ASN A 35 -0.95 4.81 4.04
CA ASN A 35 -1.20 5.87 5.00
C ASN A 35 -2.69 6.21 5.00
N SER A 36 -3.37 5.97 6.12
CA SER A 36 -4.81 6.25 6.26
C SER A 36 -5.18 7.73 6.07
N LYS A 37 -4.22 8.65 6.22
CA LYS A 37 -4.40 10.08 5.97
C LYS A 37 -4.23 10.47 4.50
N ASN A 38 -3.58 9.64 3.69
CA ASN A 38 -3.31 9.91 2.28
C ASN A 38 -3.58 8.65 1.43
N LEU A 39 -4.74 8.63 0.76
CA LEU A 39 -5.23 7.48 0.01
C LEU A 39 -4.92 7.55 -1.49
N SER A 40 -4.37 8.65 -2.00
CA SER A 40 -3.99 8.78 -3.42
C SER A 40 -3.10 7.63 -3.93
N PRO A 41 -2.10 7.13 -3.16
CA PRO A 41 -1.29 6.00 -3.59
C PRO A 41 -2.10 4.70 -3.73
N LEU A 42 -3.12 4.51 -2.89
CA LEU A 42 -3.98 3.33 -2.93
C LEU A 42 -4.92 3.34 -4.15
N GLU A 43 -5.38 4.51 -4.56
CA GLU A 43 -6.16 4.65 -5.79
C GLU A 43 -5.33 4.33 -7.03
N SER A 44 -4.09 4.84 -7.07
CA SER A 44 -3.14 4.51 -8.12
C SER A 44 -2.82 3.01 -8.14
N PHE A 45 -2.67 2.37 -6.97
CA PHE A 45 -2.51 0.92 -6.85
C PHE A 45 -3.70 0.14 -7.44
N SER A 46 -4.92 0.63 -7.26
CA SER A 46 -6.12 0.00 -7.81
C SER A 46 -6.24 0.14 -9.33
N SER A 47 -5.72 1.22 -9.90
CA SER A 47 -5.92 1.56 -11.30
C SER A 47 -4.74 1.16 -12.20
N ASP A 48 -3.58 0.89 -11.60
CA ASP A 48 -2.36 0.51 -12.31
C ASP A 48 -2.30 -1.01 -12.54
N ALA A 49 -2.18 -1.43 -13.80
CA ALA A 49 -2.07 -2.83 -14.21
C ALA A 49 -0.65 -3.42 -14.06
N GLY A 50 0.29 -2.66 -13.50
CA GLY A 50 1.67 -3.07 -13.25
C GLY A 50 1.83 -3.92 -12.00
N ILE A 51 3.10 -4.22 -11.67
CA ILE A 51 3.45 -4.88 -10.42
C ILE A 51 3.45 -3.82 -9.33
N ASN A 52 2.47 -3.86 -8.45
CA ASN A 52 2.37 -2.92 -7.34
C ASN A 52 2.46 -3.66 -6.00
N VAL A 53 3.25 -3.12 -5.07
CA VAL A 53 3.49 -3.68 -3.74
C VAL A 53 3.02 -2.67 -2.70
N MET A 54 1.94 -2.99 -2.00
CA MET A 54 1.48 -2.19 -0.87
C MET A 54 2.11 -2.70 0.42
N VAL A 55 2.78 -1.81 1.15
CA VAL A 55 3.34 -2.12 2.47
C VAL A 55 2.48 -1.51 3.56
N ILE A 56 1.98 -2.34 4.47
CA ILE A 56 1.10 -1.91 5.55
C ILE A 56 1.47 -2.61 6.85
N ASN A 57 1.40 -1.88 7.97
CA ASN A 57 1.53 -2.48 9.30
C ASN A 57 0.16 -3.03 9.72
N VAL A 58 0.09 -4.28 10.20
CA VAL A 58 -1.13 -4.87 10.76
C VAL A 58 -1.74 -4.01 11.87
N GLN A 59 -0.91 -3.29 12.64
CA GLN A 59 -1.38 -2.35 13.67
C GLN A 59 -2.07 -1.13 13.05
N ALA A 60 -1.70 -0.70 11.85
CA ALA A 60 -2.43 0.34 11.13
C ALA A 60 -3.81 -0.13 10.69
N PHE A 61 -3.97 -1.43 10.36
CA PHE A 61 -5.26 -2.06 10.07
C PHE A 61 -6.12 -2.29 11.33
N ALA A 62 -5.47 -2.66 12.45
CA ALA A 62 -6.13 -3.00 13.71
C ALA A 62 -6.42 -1.79 14.61
N ALA A 63 -5.77 -0.66 14.36
CA ALA A 63 -5.96 0.53 15.18
C ALA A 63 -7.35 1.14 14.96
N ARG A 64 -8.06 1.37 16.08
CA ARG A 64 -9.45 1.86 16.11
C ARG A 64 -9.58 3.38 16.03
N GLY A 65 -8.47 4.09 15.80
CA GLY A 65 -8.45 5.54 15.63
C GLY A 65 -9.33 6.00 14.48
N ALA A 66 -9.89 7.21 14.57
CA ALA A 66 -10.77 7.76 13.55
C ALA A 66 -10.11 7.79 12.15
N ASP A 67 -8.81 8.10 12.08
CA ASP A 67 -8.05 8.06 10.82
C ASP A 67 -8.00 6.66 10.21
N ASN A 68 -7.83 5.61 11.01
CA ASN A 68 -7.69 4.25 10.50
C ASN A 68 -9.03 3.59 10.16
N ARG A 69 -10.14 4.09 10.71
CA ARG A 69 -11.50 3.68 10.29
C ARG A 69 -11.80 4.03 8.84
N ARG A 70 -11.12 5.03 8.26
CA ARG A 70 -11.26 5.44 6.86
C ARG A 70 -11.08 4.30 5.86
N ILE A 71 -10.34 3.24 6.21
CA ILE A 71 -10.18 2.07 5.34
C ILE A 71 -11.47 1.24 5.19
N TYR A 72 -12.35 1.32 6.19
CA TYR A 72 -13.65 0.63 6.25
C TYR A 72 -14.82 1.57 5.89
N ASP A 73 -14.60 2.88 5.90
CA ASP A 73 -15.62 3.87 5.56
C ASP A 73 -15.70 4.12 4.05
N VAL A 74 -16.86 4.58 3.62
CA VAL A 74 -17.08 5.07 2.25
C VAL A 74 -16.48 6.46 2.13
N LEU A 75 -15.60 6.66 1.16
CA LEU A 75 -14.92 7.93 0.94
C LEU A 75 -15.29 8.49 -0.42
N ASP A 76 -15.70 9.75 -0.44
CA ASP A 76 -16.13 10.44 -1.66
C ASP A 76 -14.97 10.59 -2.65
N ASP A 77 -13.80 10.98 -2.14
CA ASP A 77 -12.51 10.99 -2.87
C ASP A 77 -12.10 9.61 -3.41
N PHE A 78 -12.80 8.54 -3.04
CA PHE A 78 -12.52 7.18 -3.46
C PHE A 78 -13.69 6.58 -4.26
N GLN A 79 -14.35 7.42 -5.06
CA GLN A 79 -15.50 7.05 -5.90
C GLN A 79 -16.66 6.46 -5.08
N SER A 80 -16.85 6.94 -3.85
CA SER A 80 -17.81 6.39 -2.89
C SER A 80 -17.63 4.88 -2.65
N ARG A 81 -16.41 4.37 -2.73
CA ARG A 81 -16.05 2.99 -2.38
C ARG A 81 -15.34 2.95 -1.05
N ARG A 82 -15.32 1.76 -0.44
CA ARG A 82 -14.49 1.49 0.74
C ARG A 82 -13.10 1.07 0.26
N PRO A 83 -12.01 1.68 0.78
CA PRO A 83 -10.64 1.26 0.49
C PRO A 83 -10.40 -0.25 0.62
N ILE A 84 -10.99 -0.88 1.65
CA ILE A 84 -10.88 -2.33 1.88
C ILE A 84 -11.47 -3.18 0.75
N ASP A 85 -12.59 -2.77 0.14
CA ASP A 85 -13.20 -3.53 -0.96
C ASP A 85 -12.31 -3.52 -2.20
N VAL A 86 -11.61 -2.41 -2.41
CA VAL A 86 -10.71 -2.24 -3.56
C VAL A 86 -9.44 -3.07 -3.40
N ILE A 87 -8.88 -3.09 -2.18
CA ILE A 87 -7.80 -4.00 -1.83
C ILE A 87 -8.27 -5.44 -2.03
N SER A 88 -9.47 -5.79 -1.54
CA SER A 88 -10.02 -7.15 -1.67
C SER A 88 -10.24 -7.56 -3.14
N ALA A 89 -10.76 -6.66 -3.98
CA ALA A 89 -10.97 -6.90 -5.40
C ALA A 89 -9.66 -7.21 -6.16
N ASN A 90 -8.56 -6.61 -5.73
CA ASN A 90 -7.23 -6.86 -6.31
C ASN A 90 -6.60 -8.19 -5.88
N ARG A 91 -7.25 -8.97 -5.01
CA ARG A 91 -6.79 -10.29 -4.53
C ARG A 91 -5.29 -10.31 -4.17
N PRO A 92 -4.85 -9.45 -3.24
CA PRO A 92 -3.44 -9.32 -2.91
C PRO A 92 -2.90 -10.60 -2.27
N ILE A 93 -1.63 -10.86 -2.52
CA ILE A 93 -0.88 -11.88 -1.80
C ILE A 93 -0.33 -11.24 -0.52
N LEU A 94 -0.64 -11.82 0.64
CA LEU A 94 -0.17 -11.38 1.95
C LEU A 94 1.06 -12.20 2.34
N TYR A 95 2.15 -11.51 2.71
CA TYR A 95 3.39 -12.10 3.22
C TYR A 95 3.65 -11.63 4.65
#